data_AF-A0A4R9GQZ4-F1
#
_entry.id   AF-A0A4R9GQZ4-F1
#
_cell.length_a   1.000
_cell.length_b   1.000
_cell.length_c   1.000
_cell.angle_alpha   90.00
_cell.angle_beta   90.00
_cell.angle_gamma   90.00
#
_symmetry.space_group_name_H-M   'P 1'
#
loop_
_entity.id
_entity.type
_entity.pdbx_description
1 polymer ?
#
loop_
_entity_poly.entity_id
_entity_poly.type
_entity_poly.pdbx_seq_one_letter_code
_entity_poly.pdbx_strand_id
1 'polypeptide(L)'
;MESKSSFKFARGRGGKAFLILLVSGVMLSACGKEKEKEQAVPEAGGKGIGPVSSVVLGPIDEATVEKGRKQFETKCSACHKFEEKVVGPALKGVTERRTPEWIMNMILNPIEMTQKDPIAKELLAEHLTQMTFQNVKESEAREILEYFRKLDKR
;
A
#
# COMPACT_ATOMS: atom_id res chain seq x y z
N MET A 1 -37.62 13.65 56.10
CA MET A 1 -37.71 14.51 54.90
C MET A 1 -37.01 13.78 53.77
N GLU A 2 -37.74 12.97 53.01
CA GLU A 2 -38.31 13.26 51.69
C GLU A 2 -37.51 12.40 50.69
N SER A 3 -37.86 11.15 50.39
CA SER A 3 -38.98 10.68 49.57
C SER A 3 -38.74 10.78 48.04
N LYS A 4 -38.70 9.59 47.40
CA LYS A 4 -39.12 9.24 46.01
C LYS A 4 -38.14 9.65 44.87
N SER A 5 -37.54 8.69 44.16
CA SER A 5 -38.11 7.83 43.10
C SER A 5 -38.63 8.61 41.90
N SER A 6 -38.05 8.37 40.71
CA SER A 6 -38.83 8.06 39.50
C SER A 6 -37.94 7.70 38.30
N PHE A 7 -37.95 6.41 37.99
CA PHE A 7 -37.72 5.82 36.68
C PHE A 7 -38.79 6.33 35.69
N LYS A 8 -38.43 6.78 34.49
CA LYS A 8 -39.37 6.86 33.36
C LYS A 8 -38.71 6.42 32.05
N PHE A 9 -38.99 5.16 31.74
CA PHE A 9 -38.88 4.54 30.43
C PHE A 9 -40.13 4.89 29.61
N ALA A 10 -39.97 5.48 28.43
CA ALA A 10 -41.08 5.72 27.50
C ALA A 10 -40.80 5.03 26.16
N ARG A 11 -41.45 3.87 26.00
CA ARG A 11 -41.70 3.21 24.72
C ARG A 11 -42.88 3.91 24.05
N GLY A 12 -42.71 4.33 22.80
CA GLY A 12 -43.81 4.71 21.91
C GLY A 12 -43.86 3.75 20.72
N ARG A 13 -44.91 2.92 20.64
CA ARG A 13 -45.22 2.03 19.52
C ARG A 13 -46.68 2.25 19.14
N GLY A 14 -46.94 2.39 17.84
CA GLY A 14 -48.27 2.45 17.22
C GLY A 14 -48.32 3.60 16.21
N GLY A 15 -48.75 3.45 14.97
CA GLY A 15 -49.35 2.35 14.24
C GLY A 15 -50.18 2.94 13.10
N LYS A 16 -50.19 2.23 11.95
CA LYS A 16 -51.18 2.27 10.85
C LYS A 16 -51.08 3.40 9.79
N ALA A 17 -50.57 2.96 8.63
CA ALA A 17 -51.13 3.06 7.27
C ALA A 17 -52.15 4.19 6.93
N PHE A 18 -51.76 5.02 5.97
CA PHE A 18 -52.62 5.79 5.06
C PHE A 18 -51.86 5.88 3.72
N LEU A 19 -52.19 5.04 2.74
CA LEU A 19 -53.06 5.32 1.59
C LEU A 19 -52.58 6.48 0.69
N ILE A 20 -51.81 6.11 -0.34
CA ILE A 20 -51.79 6.59 -1.74
C ILE A 20 -52.23 8.04 -2.00
N LEU A 21 -51.31 8.87 -2.51
CA LEU A 21 -51.65 9.83 -3.57
C LEU A 21 -50.47 10.04 -4.53
N LEU A 22 -50.71 9.61 -5.77
CA LEU A 22 -49.87 9.84 -6.95
C LEU A 22 -49.88 11.34 -7.29
N VAL A 23 -48.71 11.98 -7.29
CA VAL A 23 -48.49 13.22 -8.05
C VAL A 23 -47.17 13.10 -8.78
N SER A 24 -47.29 12.92 -10.09
CA SER A 24 -46.24 13.02 -11.09
C SER A 24 -45.58 14.40 -11.02
N GLY A 25 -44.31 14.43 -10.61
CA GLY A 25 -43.44 15.59 -10.71
C GLY A 25 -42.27 15.26 -11.61
N VAL A 26 -42.34 15.71 -12.86
CA VAL A 26 -41.26 15.69 -13.85
C VAL A 26 -40.07 16.50 -13.30
N MET A 27 -38.91 15.86 -13.16
CA MET A 27 -37.61 16.53 -12.98
C MET A 27 -36.64 16.04 -14.06
N LEU A 28 -36.60 16.79 -15.16
CA LEU A 28 -35.50 16.76 -16.12
C LEU A 28 -34.27 17.47 -15.51
N SER A 29 -33.09 16.94 -15.86
CA SER A 29 -31.75 17.53 -15.66
C SER A 29 -30.99 17.03 -14.43
N ALA A 30 -30.16 16.02 -14.64
CA ALA A 30 -28.72 16.25 -14.78
C ALA A 30 -28.04 14.94 -15.19
N CYS A 31 -27.28 15.01 -16.28
CA CYS A 31 -26.38 13.95 -16.74
C CYS A 31 -25.22 13.85 -15.74
N GLY A 32 -25.44 13.10 -14.65
CA GLY A 32 -24.40 12.67 -13.73
C GLY A 32 -23.65 11.51 -14.36
N LYS A 33 -22.55 11.80 -15.04
CA LYS A 33 -21.55 10.82 -15.44
C LYS A 33 -20.89 10.32 -14.15
N GLU A 34 -21.54 9.35 -13.51
CA GLU A 34 -20.97 8.59 -12.41
C GLU A 34 -19.75 7.87 -12.98
N LYS A 35 -18.57 8.45 -12.75
CA LYS A 35 -17.33 7.68 -12.79
C LYS A 35 -17.41 6.69 -11.65
N GLU A 36 -18.04 5.57 -11.94
CA GLU A 36 -17.84 4.31 -11.25
C GLU A 36 -16.33 4.09 -11.21
N LYS A 37 -15.74 4.43 -10.06
CA LYS A 37 -14.35 4.12 -9.77
C LYS A 37 -14.36 2.62 -9.51
N GLU A 38 -14.31 1.87 -10.60
CA GLU A 38 -14.02 0.46 -10.63
C GLU A 38 -12.77 0.25 -9.78
N GLN A 39 -12.99 -0.19 -8.55
CA GLN A 39 -11.95 -0.71 -7.69
C GLN A 39 -11.53 -2.03 -8.32
N ALA A 40 -10.53 -1.94 -9.19
CA ALA A 40 -9.75 -3.09 -9.60
C ALA A 40 -9.30 -3.82 -8.33
N VAL A 41 -9.76 -5.05 -8.19
CA VAL A 41 -9.20 -6.03 -7.26
C VAL A 41 -7.70 -6.07 -7.57
N PRO A 42 -6.81 -5.84 -6.58
CA PRO A 42 -5.39 -5.78 -6.86
C PRO A 42 -4.95 -7.19 -7.24
N GLU A 43 -4.59 -7.36 -8.52
CA GLU A 43 -3.70 -8.41 -8.99
C GLU A 43 -2.58 -8.57 -7.96
N ALA A 44 -2.46 -9.75 -7.36
CA ALA A 44 -1.43 -10.05 -6.38
C ALA A 44 -0.06 -9.79 -7.04
N GLY A 45 0.59 -8.68 -6.68
CA GLY A 45 1.88 -8.25 -7.22
C GLY A 45 1.85 -6.98 -8.09
N GLY A 46 0.86 -6.10 -7.94
CA GLY A 46 0.85 -4.79 -8.60
C GLY A 46 2.06 -3.89 -8.28
N LYS A 47 2.09 -2.66 -8.82
CA LYS A 47 3.20 -1.71 -8.71
C LYS A 47 3.42 -1.12 -7.29
N GLY A 48 2.60 -1.50 -6.33
CA GLY A 48 2.57 -0.89 -5.00
C GLY A 48 1.96 0.52 -5.01
N ILE A 49 2.20 1.25 -3.92
CA ILE A 49 1.65 2.57 -3.63
C ILE A 49 2.81 3.54 -3.43
N GLY A 50 3.03 4.40 -4.40
CA GLY A 50 4.11 5.38 -4.35
C GLY A 50 4.29 6.13 -5.66
N PRO A 51 5.35 6.95 -5.77
CA PRO A 51 5.56 7.83 -6.91
C PRO A 51 5.96 7.08 -8.19
N VAL A 52 6.44 5.84 -8.09
CA VAL A 52 6.97 5.10 -9.23
C VAL A 52 5.85 4.31 -9.91
N SER A 53 5.42 4.79 -11.07
CA SER A 53 4.32 4.19 -11.83
C SER A 53 4.76 3.37 -13.03
N SER A 54 6.02 3.48 -13.46
CA SER A 54 6.56 2.72 -14.59
C SER A 54 8.07 2.68 -14.52
N VAL A 55 8.64 1.52 -14.81
CA VAL A 55 10.08 1.31 -14.86
C VAL A 55 10.46 0.56 -16.13
N VAL A 56 11.33 1.16 -16.95
CA VAL A 56 11.91 0.49 -18.11
C VAL A 56 13.21 -0.19 -17.70
N LEU A 57 13.33 -1.49 -17.99
CA LEU A 57 14.53 -2.26 -17.71
C LEU A 57 15.36 -2.43 -18.99
N GLY A 58 16.60 -1.98 -18.94
CA GLY A 58 17.62 -2.25 -19.97
C GLY A 58 18.63 -3.31 -19.51
N PRO A 59 19.73 -3.43 -20.27
CA PRO A 59 20.95 -4.10 -19.81
C PRO A 59 21.38 -3.56 -18.44
N ILE A 60 22.02 -4.41 -17.64
CA ILE A 60 22.55 -3.99 -16.35
C ILE A 60 23.78 -3.12 -16.60
N ASP A 61 23.79 -1.92 -16.01
CA ASP A 61 24.93 -1.02 -16.01
C ASP A 61 25.72 -1.19 -14.69
N GLU A 62 26.96 -1.66 -14.80
CA GLU A 62 27.81 -1.95 -13.64
C GLU A 62 28.12 -0.70 -12.80
N ALA A 63 28.19 0.49 -13.42
CA ALA A 63 28.40 1.74 -12.69
C ALA A 63 27.19 2.07 -11.79
N THR A 64 25.97 1.86 -12.29
CA THR A 64 24.73 2.01 -11.52
C THR A 64 24.62 0.95 -10.42
N VAL A 65 25.00 -0.30 -10.69
CA VAL A 65 25.07 -1.37 -9.68
C VAL A 65 25.99 -0.99 -8.53
N GLU A 66 27.18 -0.45 -8.81
CA GLU A 66 28.14 -0.06 -7.78
C GLU A 66 27.62 1.09 -6.90
N LYS A 67 26.90 2.06 -7.48
CA LYS A 67 26.19 3.08 -6.70
C LYS A 67 25.11 2.44 -5.82
N GLY A 68 24.32 1.53 -6.38
CA GLY A 68 23.29 0.79 -5.66
C GLY A 68 23.83 0.00 -4.49
N ARG A 69 24.99 -0.65 -4.65
CA ARG A 69 25.70 -1.35 -3.57
C ARG A 69 26.04 -0.41 -2.43
N LYS A 70 26.62 0.76 -2.71
CA LYS A 70 26.97 1.76 -1.67
C LYS A 70 25.74 2.27 -0.93
N GLN A 71 24.66 2.57 -1.66
CA GLN A 71 23.39 2.98 -1.07
C GLN A 71 22.83 1.88 -0.16
N PHE A 72 22.82 0.63 -0.63
CA PHE A 72 22.36 -0.53 0.15
C PHE A 72 23.18 -0.73 1.42
N GLU A 73 24.52 -0.67 1.33
CA GLU A 73 25.42 -0.81 2.48
C GLU A 73 25.14 0.25 3.53
N THR A 74 24.92 1.49 3.10
CA THR A 74 24.72 2.63 4.01
C THR A 74 23.32 2.65 4.62
N LYS A 75 22.29 2.31 3.84
CA LYS A 75 20.88 2.59 4.18
C LYS A 75 20.04 1.33 4.47
N CYS A 76 20.50 0.14 4.09
CA CYS A 76 19.66 -1.07 4.10
C CYS A 76 20.31 -2.26 4.83
N SER A 77 21.65 -2.36 4.81
CA SER A 77 22.39 -3.56 5.24
C SER A 77 22.31 -3.87 6.75
N ALA A 78 21.90 -2.90 7.55
CA ALA A 78 21.63 -3.08 8.98
C ALA A 78 20.40 -3.97 9.23
N CYS A 79 19.41 -3.92 8.33
CA CYS A 79 18.14 -4.64 8.49
C CYS A 79 17.99 -5.82 7.53
N HIS A 80 18.57 -5.72 6.33
CA HIS A 80 18.43 -6.73 5.28
C HIS A 80 19.75 -7.41 4.95
N LYS A 81 19.68 -8.73 4.77
CA LYS A 81 20.69 -9.53 4.11
C LYS A 81 20.10 -10.19 2.86
N PHE A 82 20.96 -10.71 2.02
CA PHE A 82 20.52 -11.29 0.76
C PHE A 82 19.98 -12.71 0.96
N GLU A 83 20.74 -13.58 1.63
CA GLU A 83 20.40 -15.01 1.79
C GLU A 83 19.52 -15.31 3.00
N GLU A 84 19.48 -14.43 4.00
CA GLU A 84 18.81 -14.70 5.28
C GLU A 84 17.99 -13.52 5.80
N LYS A 85 16.98 -13.85 6.63
CA LYS A 85 16.20 -12.89 7.41
C LYS A 85 17.04 -12.41 8.59
N VAL A 86 17.04 -11.10 8.82
CA VAL A 86 17.61 -10.50 10.05
C VAL A 86 16.52 -9.71 10.75
N VAL A 87 16.42 -8.41 10.46
CA VAL A 87 15.27 -7.59 10.89
C VAL A 87 14.19 -7.65 9.82
N GLY A 88 14.57 -7.34 8.58
CA GLY A 88 13.74 -7.50 7.41
C GLY A 88 13.91 -8.87 6.74
N PRO A 89 13.04 -9.19 5.76
CA PRO A 89 13.16 -10.41 4.96
C PRO A 89 14.47 -10.48 4.17
N ALA A 90 14.85 -11.72 3.83
CA ALA A 90 15.90 -12.00 2.86
C ALA A 90 15.54 -11.42 1.47
N LEU A 91 16.54 -10.84 0.79
CA LEU A 91 16.33 -10.15 -0.49
C LEU A 91 16.64 -10.99 -1.73
N LYS A 92 17.24 -12.17 -1.59
CA LYS A 92 17.48 -13.06 -2.72
C LYS A 92 16.20 -13.40 -3.44
N GLY A 93 16.19 -13.29 -4.77
CA GLY A 93 15.04 -13.47 -5.66
C GLY A 93 13.98 -12.37 -5.56
N VAL A 94 14.24 -11.23 -4.91
CA VAL A 94 13.22 -10.19 -4.73
C VAL A 94 12.74 -9.62 -6.07
N THR A 95 13.62 -9.54 -7.06
CA THR A 95 13.28 -9.04 -8.41
C THR A 95 12.52 -10.06 -9.26
N GLU A 96 12.49 -11.33 -8.83
CA GLU A 96 11.64 -12.38 -9.40
C GLU A 96 10.26 -12.38 -8.73
N ARG A 97 10.21 -12.05 -7.44
CA ARG A 97 8.97 -12.05 -6.65
C ARG A 97 8.16 -10.77 -6.77
N ARG A 98 8.77 -9.64 -7.13
CA ARG A 98 8.14 -8.30 -7.10
C ARG A 98 8.54 -7.49 -8.33
N THR A 99 7.62 -6.63 -8.79
CA THR A 99 7.93 -5.74 -9.91
C THR A 99 8.97 -4.69 -9.51
N PRO A 100 9.72 -4.13 -10.47
CA PRO A 100 10.64 -3.02 -10.23
C PRO A 100 9.97 -1.83 -9.53
N GLU A 101 8.77 -1.47 -9.95
CA GLU A 101 7.98 -0.38 -9.36
C GLU A 101 7.64 -0.67 -7.91
N TRP A 102 7.19 -1.89 -7.60
CA TRP A 102 6.84 -2.26 -6.23
C TRP A 102 8.06 -2.17 -5.31
N ILE A 103 9.23 -2.67 -5.75
CA ILE A 103 10.48 -2.59 -4.98
C ILE A 103 10.86 -1.13 -4.71
N MET A 104 10.83 -0.28 -5.74
CA MET A 104 11.16 1.13 -5.58
C MET A 104 10.14 1.86 -4.69
N ASN A 105 8.84 1.58 -4.84
CA ASN A 105 7.80 2.18 -4.00
C ASN A 105 7.88 1.71 -2.54
N MET A 106 8.28 0.46 -2.28
CA MET A 106 8.54 -0.01 -0.92
C MET A 106 9.69 0.75 -0.26
N ILE A 107 10.76 1.06 -1.02
CA ILE A 107 11.90 1.84 -0.53
C ILE A 107 11.51 3.31 -0.28
N LEU A 108 10.72 3.90 -1.19
CA LEU A 108 10.39 5.33 -1.18
C LEU A 108 9.20 5.67 -0.28
N ASN A 109 8.28 4.72 -0.05
CA ASN A 109 7.03 4.95 0.68
C ASN A 109 6.68 3.80 1.64
N PRO A 110 7.60 3.33 2.51
CA PRO A 110 7.40 2.10 3.27
C PRO A 110 6.23 2.16 4.26
N ILE A 111 5.93 3.34 4.82
CA ILE A 111 4.84 3.51 5.78
C ILE A 111 3.47 3.30 5.10
N GLU A 112 3.20 4.00 4.00
CA GLU A 112 1.90 3.85 3.33
C GLU A 112 1.78 2.47 2.65
N MET A 113 2.87 1.94 2.11
CA MET A 113 2.93 0.57 1.59
C MET A 113 2.45 -0.42 2.65
N THR A 114 3.08 -0.44 3.82
CA THR A 114 2.69 -1.33 4.93
C THR A 114 1.33 -1.04 5.55
N GLN A 115 0.68 0.08 5.22
CA GLN A 115 -0.69 0.38 5.64
C GLN A 115 -1.75 -0.07 4.61
N LYS A 116 -1.41 -0.07 3.32
CA LYS A 116 -2.41 -0.17 2.24
C LYS A 116 -2.10 -1.24 1.19
N ASP A 117 -0.84 -1.51 0.88
CA ASP A 117 -0.46 -2.58 -0.05
C ASP A 117 -0.63 -3.94 0.65
N PRO A 118 -1.44 -4.88 0.12
CA PRO A 118 -1.72 -6.15 0.80
C PRO A 118 -0.46 -6.97 1.11
N ILE A 119 0.52 -6.97 0.21
CA ILE A 119 1.76 -7.73 0.36
C ILE A 119 2.64 -7.09 1.44
N ALA A 120 2.82 -5.77 1.41
CA ALA A 120 3.61 -5.08 2.42
C ALA A 120 2.97 -5.18 3.82
N LYS A 121 1.63 -5.23 3.91
CA LYS A 121 0.90 -5.48 5.16
C LYS A 121 1.19 -6.86 5.73
N GLU A 122 1.18 -7.89 4.88
CA GLU A 122 1.53 -9.26 5.29
C GLU A 122 2.98 -9.35 5.78
N LEU A 123 3.91 -8.73 5.03
CA LEU A 123 5.32 -8.65 5.45
C LEU A 123 5.47 -7.94 6.80
N LEU A 124 4.75 -6.85 7.05
CA LEU A 124 4.78 -6.19 8.35
C LEU A 124 4.23 -7.10 9.46
N ALA A 125 3.16 -7.84 9.19
CA ALA A 125 2.59 -8.78 10.16
C ALA A 125 3.54 -9.95 10.49
N GLU A 126 4.36 -10.40 9.54
CA GLU A 126 5.35 -11.45 9.74
C GLU A 126 6.62 -10.95 10.45
N HIS A 127 7.11 -9.78 10.06
CA HIS A 127 8.40 -9.26 10.54
C HIS A 127 8.27 -8.34 11.75
N LEU A 128 7.05 -7.88 12.08
CA LEU A 128 6.67 -7.07 13.24
C LEU A 128 7.48 -5.77 13.42
N THR A 129 8.27 -5.40 12.42
CA THR A 129 9.16 -4.23 12.44
C THR A 129 8.84 -3.35 11.26
N GLN A 130 8.45 -2.11 11.55
CA GLN A 130 8.14 -1.12 10.53
C GLN A 130 9.43 -0.67 9.81
N MET A 131 9.48 -0.88 8.49
CA MET A 131 10.49 -0.21 7.67
C MET A 131 10.22 1.29 7.68
N THR A 132 11.20 2.09 8.10
CA THR A 132 11.12 3.55 8.09
C THR A 132 11.66 4.12 6.78
N PHE A 133 11.33 5.37 6.47
CA PHE A 133 11.88 6.05 5.30
C PHE A 133 13.38 6.30 5.49
N GLN A 134 14.20 5.80 4.56
CA GLN A 134 15.68 5.84 4.66
C GLN A 134 16.32 7.07 4.00
N ASN A 135 15.56 8.15 3.77
CA ASN A 135 16.02 9.33 3.05
C ASN A 135 16.59 8.98 1.66
N VAL A 136 15.83 8.20 0.89
CA VAL A 136 16.21 7.71 -0.44
C VAL A 136 15.46 8.52 -1.50
N LYS A 137 16.18 9.03 -2.50
CA LYS A 137 15.58 9.66 -3.68
C LYS A 137 15.21 8.61 -4.73
N GLU A 138 14.30 8.92 -5.63
CA GLU A 138 13.87 7.98 -6.68
C GLU A 138 15.06 7.46 -7.52
N SER A 139 16.03 8.31 -7.86
CA SER A 139 17.25 7.90 -8.57
C SER A 139 18.10 6.91 -7.77
N GLU A 140 18.20 7.09 -6.46
CA GLU A 140 18.94 6.17 -5.58
C GLU A 140 18.17 4.85 -5.40
N ALA A 141 16.84 4.90 -5.34
CA ALA A 141 16.01 3.68 -5.35
C ALA A 141 16.21 2.89 -6.64
N ARG A 142 16.39 3.58 -7.79
CA ARG A 142 16.74 2.94 -9.06
C ARG A 142 18.12 2.28 -9.00
N GLU A 143 19.12 2.95 -8.42
CA GLU A 143 20.46 2.38 -8.23
C GLU A 143 20.40 1.11 -7.37
N ILE A 144 19.67 1.13 -6.25
CA ILE A 144 19.47 -0.03 -5.37
C ILE A 144 18.77 -1.17 -6.11
N LEU A 145 17.73 -0.87 -6.90
CA LEU A 145 17.05 -1.87 -7.73
C LEU A 145 18.01 -2.57 -8.70
N GLU A 146 18.90 -1.83 -9.38
CA GLU A 146 19.89 -2.43 -10.28
C GLU A 146 20.87 -3.34 -9.53
N TYR A 147 21.27 -2.96 -8.32
CA TYR A 147 22.06 -3.83 -7.45
C TYR A 147 21.32 -5.15 -7.14
N PHE A 148 20.03 -5.10 -6.80
CA PHE A 148 19.23 -6.31 -6.59
C PHE A 148 19.12 -7.16 -7.86
N ARG A 149 18.86 -6.53 -9.03
CA ARG A 149 18.82 -7.22 -10.32
C ARG A 149 20.14 -7.93 -10.65
N LYS A 150 21.28 -7.33 -10.30
CA LYS A 150 22.59 -7.96 -10.51
C LYS A 150 22.80 -9.16 -9.62
N LEU A 151 22.33 -9.13 -8.38
CA LEU A 151 22.49 -10.24 -7.44
C LEU A 151 21.54 -11.41 -7.76
N ASP A 152 20.32 -11.14 -8.20
CA ASP A 152 19.33 -12.16 -8.54
C ASP A 152 19.63 -12.90 -9.85
N LYS A 153 20.44 -12.32 -10.75
CA LYS A 153 20.85 -12.97 -12.00
C LYS A 153 21.98 -14.01 -11.86
N ARG A 154 22.48 -14.27 -10.66
CA ARG A 154 23.69 -15.07 -10.42
C ARG A 154 23.41 -16.56 -10.28
#